data_AF-A0AAJ6YWJ8-F1
#
_entry.id   AF-A0AAJ6YWJ8-F1
#
_cell.length_a   1.000
_cell.length_b   1.000
_cell.length_c   1.000
_cell.angle_alpha   90.00
_cell.angle_beta   90.00
_cell.angle_gamma   90.00
#
_symmetry.space_group_name_H-M   'P 1'
#
loop_
_entity.id
_entity.type
_entity.pdbx_description
1 polymer ?
#
loop_
_entity_poly.entity_id
_entity_poly.type
_entity_poly.pdbx_seq_one_letter_code
_entity_poly.pdbx_strand_id
1 'polypeptide(L)'
;MSSELKLKVLAIHGYRQSDKIFSAKIGSMRKNFKKELDFTFIRAPHKISYTEKYSNEQTEVNLKFEDTNEYGWWFNTQNKTFKAVNSSDLCVGFDESLQLIEQIFKEQGPFDGLIGFSQGGSFVSILCAMQQLKIIPIEFQFAIIISGFISLCKPHEVFYKQKINLPTLHVYGNSDQVIPTYKAKELCDLFIDKEVVLHEGGHYVPGSKHIYNNFIKKMITKKLNSLQWYEIL
;
A
#
# COMPACT_ATOMS: atom_id res chain seq x y z
N MET A 1 12.52 -22.74 -14.09
CA MET A 1 12.59 -22.30 -12.68
C MET A 1 11.18 -22.41 -12.14
N SER A 2 10.98 -23.34 -11.19
CA SER A 2 9.69 -23.73 -10.60
C SER A 2 8.89 -22.50 -10.13
N SER A 3 7.55 -22.58 -10.22
CA SER A 3 6.62 -21.58 -9.67
C SER A 3 6.84 -21.30 -8.17
N GLU A 4 7.49 -22.22 -7.45
CA GLU A 4 7.77 -22.11 -6.01
C GLU A 4 8.79 -21.01 -5.65
N LEU A 5 9.58 -20.54 -6.62
CA LEU A 5 10.61 -19.53 -6.39
C LEU A 5 10.11 -18.08 -6.50
N LYS A 6 8.90 -17.86 -7.01
CA LYS A 6 8.35 -16.51 -7.11
C LYS A 6 8.03 -15.96 -5.72
N LEU A 7 8.23 -14.66 -5.53
CA LEU A 7 7.68 -13.96 -4.38
C LEU A 7 6.18 -13.74 -4.61
N LYS A 8 5.34 -14.29 -3.75
CA LYS A 8 3.89 -14.02 -3.72
C LYS A 8 3.67 -12.67 -3.04
N VAL A 9 3.07 -11.72 -3.76
CA VAL A 9 2.91 -10.33 -3.31
C VAL A 9 1.45 -9.92 -3.36
N LEU A 10 0.91 -9.47 -2.23
CA LEU A 10 -0.44 -8.90 -2.17
C LEU A 10 -0.39 -7.42 -2.55
N ALA A 11 -1.23 -7.01 -3.50
CA ALA A 11 -1.24 -5.68 -4.09
C ALA A 11 -2.47 -4.86 -3.65
N ILE A 12 -2.20 -3.75 -2.97
CA ILE A 12 -3.15 -2.87 -2.28
C ILE A 12 -3.23 -1.51 -3.01
N HIS A 13 -4.36 -1.24 -3.65
CA HIS A 13 -4.53 -0.05 -4.51
C HIS A 13 -4.71 1.27 -3.72
N GLY A 14 -4.60 2.40 -4.41
CA GLY A 14 -4.82 3.73 -3.81
C GLY A 14 -6.30 4.11 -3.70
N TYR A 15 -6.59 5.25 -3.07
CA TYR A 15 -7.94 5.81 -2.98
C TYR A 15 -8.49 6.12 -4.38
N ARG A 16 -9.81 5.91 -4.57
CA ARG A 16 -10.50 5.99 -5.86
C ARG A 16 -9.91 5.08 -6.95
N GLN A 17 -9.46 3.90 -6.57
CA GLN A 17 -9.01 2.86 -7.51
C GLN A 17 -9.72 1.54 -7.24
N SER A 18 -9.33 0.50 -7.97
CA SER A 18 -9.75 -0.88 -7.78
C SER A 18 -8.57 -1.81 -8.02
N ASP A 19 -8.75 -3.09 -7.70
CA ASP A 19 -7.86 -4.19 -8.06
C ASP A 19 -7.47 -4.16 -9.55
N LYS A 20 -8.44 -3.97 -10.44
CA LYS A 20 -8.24 -3.91 -11.89
C LYS A 20 -7.43 -2.69 -12.31
N ILE A 21 -7.78 -1.51 -11.77
CA ILE A 21 -7.06 -0.26 -12.06
C ILE A 21 -5.61 -0.36 -11.60
N PHE A 22 -5.36 -0.93 -10.41
CA PHE A 22 -4.01 -1.05 -9.89
C PHE A 22 -3.19 -2.09 -10.66
N SER A 23 -3.79 -3.23 -11.02
CA SER A 23 -3.18 -4.24 -11.89
C SER A 23 -2.76 -3.67 -13.26
N ALA A 24 -3.59 -2.81 -13.85
CA ALA A 24 -3.24 -2.08 -15.06
C ALA A 24 -2.12 -1.06 -14.82
N LYS A 25 -2.22 -0.25 -13.73
CA LYS A 25 -1.24 0.78 -13.36
C LYS A 25 0.17 0.22 -13.20
N ILE A 26 0.31 -0.96 -12.57
CA ILE A 26 1.62 -1.61 -12.40
C ILE A 26 1.94 -2.63 -13.50
N GLY A 27 1.27 -2.55 -14.67
CA GLY A 27 1.46 -3.47 -15.79
C GLY A 27 2.91 -3.59 -16.27
N SER A 28 3.66 -2.49 -16.31
CA SER A 28 5.11 -2.53 -16.64
C SER A 28 5.90 -3.37 -15.64
N MET A 29 5.65 -3.19 -14.34
CA MET A 29 6.28 -3.99 -13.28
C MET A 29 5.92 -5.47 -13.42
N ARG A 30 4.63 -5.79 -13.62
CA ARG A 30 4.19 -7.18 -13.85
C ARG A 30 4.91 -7.83 -15.02
N LYS A 31 5.09 -7.11 -16.14
CA LYS A 31 5.82 -7.60 -17.31
C LYS A 31 7.32 -7.80 -17.00
N ASN A 32 7.93 -6.83 -16.33
CA ASN A 32 9.38 -6.79 -16.06
C ASN A 32 9.84 -7.83 -15.03
N PHE A 33 8.95 -8.22 -14.12
CA PHE A 33 9.22 -9.15 -13.01
C PHE A 33 8.36 -10.41 -13.06
N LYS A 34 7.84 -10.79 -14.24
CA LYS A 34 6.93 -11.94 -14.40
C LYS A 34 7.51 -13.29 -13.93
N LYS A 35 8.85 -13.40 -13.89
CA LYS A 35 9.55 -14.62 -13.46
C LYS A 35 9.87 -14.59 -11.95
N GLU A 36 9.85 -13.41 -11.36
CA GLU A 36 10.30 -13.10 -10.01
C GLU A 36 9.14 -12.92 -9.04
N LEU A 37 8.02 -12.33 -9.50
CA LEU A 37 6.87 -11.96 -8.69
C LEU A 37 5.59 -12.63 -9.18
N ASP A 38 4.74 -13.01 -8.24
CA ASP A 38 3.35 -13.41 -8.44
C ASP A 38 2.44 -12.48 -7.63
N PHE A 39 1.48 -11.83 -8.28
CA PHE A 39 0.69 -10.77 -7.66
C PHE A 39 -0.76 -11.21 -7.45
N THR A 40 -1.26 -11.03 -6.22
CA THR A 40 -2.69 -11.06 -5.92
C THR A 40 -3.18 -9.63 -5.77
N PHE A 41 -4.08 -9.18 -6.66
CA PHE A 41 -4.72 -7.87 -6.56
C PHE A 41 -6.03 -7.98 -5.82
N ILE A 42 -6.22 -7.14 -4.81
CA ILE A 42 -7.47 -7.09 -4.04
C ILE A 42 -8.12 -5.73 -4.15
N ARG A 43 -9.45 -5.75 -4.03
CA ARG A 43 -10.29 -4.56 -4.11
C ARG A 43 -10.71 -4.19 -2.71
N ALA A 44 -10.53 -2.93 -2.33
CA ALA A 44 -10.97 -2.43 -1.03
C ALA A 44 -12.51 -2.61 -0.88
N PRO A 45 -13.01 -2.83 0.34
CA PRO A 45 -14.41 -3.21 0.55
C PRO A 45 -15.37 -2.03 0.36
N HIS A 46 -14.88 -0.79 0.41
CA HIS A 46 -15.73 0.39 0.40
C HIS A 46 -15.85 1.01 -0.98
N LYS A 47 -16.99 0.82 -1.63
CA LYS A 47 -17.34 1.50 -2.88
C LYS A 47 -17.58 3.00 -2.65
N ILE A 48 -17.06 3.84 -3.55
CA ILE A 48 -17.17 5.29 -3.49
C ILE A 48 -18.29 5.73 -4.43
N SER A 49 -19.41 6.18 -3.87
CA SER A 49 -20.60 6.54 -4.67
C SER A 49 -20.74 8.04 -4.94
N TYR A 50 -19.74 8.86 -4.59
CA TYR A 50 -19.83 10.32 -4.69
C TYR A 50 -18.59 10.97 -5.33
N THR A 51 -18.83 11.99 -6.15
CA THR A 51 -17.80 12.94 -6.61
C THR A 51 -18.04 14.30 -5.96
N GLU A 52 -17.00 14.88 -5.36
CA GLU A 52 -17.00 16.29 -4.95
C GLU A 52 -16.75 17.15 -6.19
N LYS A 53 -17.72 17.97 -6.62
CA LYS A 53 -17.49 19.05 -7.57
C LYS A 53 -17.51 20.38 -6.81
N TYR A 54 -16.41 21.12 -6.88
CA TYR A 54 -16.37 22.51 -6.43
C TYR A 54 -17.03 23.37 -7.51
N SER A 55 -18.17 24.01 -7.22
CA SER A 55 -18.65 25.11 -8.05
C SER A 55 -17.84 26.36 -7.73
N ASN A 56 -17.42 27.10 -8.76
CA ASN A 56 -16.67 28.36 -8.59
C ASN A 56 -17.50 29.48 -7.93
N GLU A 57 -18.78 29.21 -7.65
CA GLU A 57 -19.67 30.12 -6.95
C GLU A 57 -20.22 29.39 -5.71
N GLN A 58 -19.82 29.91 -4.54
CA GLN A 58 -20.34 29.66 -3.20
C GLN A 58 -20.00 28.32 -2.53
N THR A 59 -19.82 28.44 -1.22
CA THR A 59 -19.30 27.53 -0.17
C THR A 59 -19.98 26.16 0.01
N GLU A 60 -20.80 25.70 -0.92
CA GLU A 60 -21.53 24.43 -0.82
C GLU A 60 -20.89 23.31 -1.65
N VAL A 61 -20.50 22.23 -0.98
CA VAL A 61 -20.02 21.00 -1.65
C VAL A 61 -21.23 20.24 -2.19
N ASN A 62 -21.46 20.31 -3.51
CA ASN A 62 -22.48 19.50 -4.16
C ASN A 62 -21.98 18.07 -4.39
N LEU A 63 -22.45 17.12 -3.59
CA LEU A 63 -22.20 15.69 -3.76
C LEU A 63 -23.13 15.13 -4.84
N LYS A 64 -22.58 14.69 -5.98
CA LYS A 64 -23.34 13.94 -6.98
C LYS A 64 -23.17 12.45 -6.75
N PHE A 65 -24.29 11.73 -6.70
CA PHE A 65 -24.29 10.27 -6.68
C PHE A 65 -23.92 9.76 -8.07
N GLU A 66 -22.83 9.01 -8.18
CA GLU A 66 -22.38 8.37 -9.42
C GLU A 66 -22.00 6.92 -9.11
N ASP A 67 -22.49 5.99 -9.94
CA ASP A 67 -22.11 4.58 -9.82
C ASP A 67 -20.70 4.37 -10.39
N THR A 68 -19.69 4.65 -9.55
CA THR A 68 -18.28 4.52 -9.94
C THR A 68 -17.77 3.10 -9.67
N ASN A 69 -16.72 2.68 -10.41
CA ASN A 69 -15.93 1.49 -10.08
C ASN A 69 -14.70 1.84 -9.22
N GLU A 70 -14.87 2.74 -8.27
CA GLU A 70 -13.82 3.28 -7.42
C GLU A 70 -14.04 2.89 -5.95
N TYR A 71 -12.95 2.59 -5.26
CA TYR A 71 -12.96 2.04 -3.91
C TYR A 71 -11.92 2.71 -3.00
N GLY A 72 -12.13 2.61 -1.69
CA GLY A 72 -11.22 3.11 -0.66
C GLY A 72 -11.09 2.15 0.51
N TRP A 73 -9.99 2.25 1.25
CA TRP A 73 -9.69 1.38 2.41
C TRP A 73 -10.29 1.91 3.72
N TRP A 74 -10.34 3.22 3.89
CA TRP A 74 -11.05 3.87 4.97
C TRP A 74 -11.39 5.30 4.55
N PHE A 75 -12.23 5.95 5.34
CA PHE A 75 -12.62 7.34 5.17
C PHE A 75 -12.31 8.13 6.44
N ASN A 76 -11.88 9.38 6.26
CA ASN A 76 -11.60 10.31 7.36
C ASN A 76 -12.67 11.40 7.50
N THR A 77 -13.84 11.19 6.88
CA THR A 77 -15.02 12.06 6.98
C THR A 77 -16.29 11.22 7.20
N GLN A 78 -17.32 11.84 7.77
CA GLN A 78 -18.64 11.20 7.95
C GLN A 78 -19.29 10.84 6.62
N ASN A 79 -19.07 11.67 5.59
CA ASN A 79 -19.65 11.50 4.25
C ASN A 79 -18.90 10.45 3.40
N LYS A 80 -18.09 9.59 4.03
CA LYS A 80 -17.33 8.52 3.38
C LYS A 80 -16.43 9.03 2.23
N THR A 81 -15.73 10.12 2.48
CA THR A 81 -14.65 10.63 1.61
C THR A 81 -13.29 10.54 2.31
N PHE A 82 -12.22 10.53 1.52
CA PHE A 82 -10.85 10.46 2.04
C PHE A 82 -10.01 11.62 1.52
N LYS A 83 -9.35 12.32 2.44
CA LYS A 83 -8.37 13.39 2.14
C LYS A 83 -7.08 13.13 2.91
N ALA A 84 -6.02 12.75 2.20
CA ALA A 84 -4.75 12.31 2.78
C ALA A 84 -4.11 13.31 3.75
N VAL A 85 -4.33 14.62 3.53
CA VAL A 85 -3.70 15.69 4.28
C VAL A 85 -4.58 16.28 5.39
N ASN A 86 -5.77 15.71 5.63
CA ASN A 86 -6.69 16.19 6.65
C ASN A 86 -6.61 15.30 7.90
N SER A 87 -6.34 15.92 9.04
CA SER A 87 -6.47 15.28 10.34
C SER A 87 -7.94 15.00 10.66
N SER A 88 -8.21 13.89 11.32
CA SER A 88 -9.57 13.49 11.69
C SER A 88 -9.58 12.54 12.88
N ASP A 89 -10.60 12.62 13.73
CA ASP A 89 -10.85 11.59 14.75
C ASP A 89 -11.54 10.35 14.14
N LEU A 90 -11.92 10.41 12.86
CA LEU A 90 -12.66 9.35 12.17
C LEU A 90 -11.74 8.43 11.36
N CYS A 91 -12.06 7.14 11.39
CA CYS A 91 -11.50 6.13 10.51
C CYS A 91 -12.59 5.14 10.06
N VAL A 92 -13.58 5.63 9.34
CA VAL A 92 -14.76 4.85 8.97
C VAL A 92 -14.37 3.77 7.96
N GLY A 93 -14.74 2.52 8.22
CA GLY A 93 -14.50 1.39 7.33
C GLY A 93 -13.18 0.64 7.55
N PHE A 94 -12.35 1.07 8.50
CA PHE A 94 -11.01 0.51 8.64
C PHE A 94 -11.03 -0.96 9.10
N ASP A 95 -11.93 -1.31 10.03
CA ASP A 95 -12.04 -2.67 10.56
C ASP A 95 -12.47 -3.67 9.47
N GLU A 96 -13.40 -3.29 8.59
CA GLU A 96 -13.81 -4.12 7.45
C GLU A 96 -12.66 -4.33 6.45
N SER A 97 -11.79 -3.33 6.30
CA SER A 97 -10.57 -3.47 5.49
C SER A 97 -9.56 -4.42 6.13
N LEU A 98 -9.41 -4.40 7.46
CA LEU A 98 -8.56 -5.36 8.18
C LEU A 98 -9.12 -6.79 8.07
N GLN A 99 -10.42 -6.97 8.28
CA GLN A 99 -11.10 -8.27 8.13
C GLN A 99 -10.89 -8.85 6.73
N LEU A 100 -10.99 -8.03 5.68
CA LEU A 100 -10.71 -8.45 4.31
C LEU A 100 -9.25 -8.93 4.16
N ILE A 101 -8.28 -8.20 4.72
CA ILE A 101 -6.86 -8.60 4.65
C ILE A 101 -6.64 -9.95 5.34
N GLU A 102 -7.17 -10.11 6.55
CA GLU A 102 -7.07 -11.37 7.31
C GLU A 102 -7.68 -12.54 6.53
N GLN A 103 -8.87 -12.34 5.95
CA GLN A 103 -9.52 -13.35 5.12
C GLN A 103 -8.68 -13.72 3.90
N ILE A 104 -8.11 -12.74 3.19
CA ILE A 104 -7.27 -12.99 2.01
C ILE A 104 -5.98 -13.72 2.38
N PHE A 105 -5.34 -13.37 3.51
CA PHE A 105 -4.17 -14.10 4.00
C PHE A 105 -4.51 -15.55 4.34
N LYS A 106 -5.67 -15.79 4.97
CA LYS A 106 -6.15 -17.13 5.29
C LYS A 106 -6.44 -17.97 4.05
N GLU A 107 -7.06 -17.39 3.03
CA GLU A 107 -7.54 -18.11 1.85
C GLU A 107 -6.47 -18.28 0.75
N GLN A 108 -5.60 -17.28 0.58
CA GLN A 108 -4.68 -17.18 -0.56
C GLN A 108 -3.21 -17.03 -0.17
N GLY A 109 -2.92 -16.93 1.14
CA GLY A 109 -1.56 -16.91 1.67
C GLY A 109 -0.82 -18.24 1.52
N PRO A 110 0.41 -18.35 2.05
CA PRO A 110 1.19 -17.24 2.59
C PRO A 110 1.58 -16.24 1.49
N PHE A 111 1.80 -14.99 1.88
CA PHE A 111 2.37 -13.92 1.05
C PHE A 111 3.78 -13.60 1.54
N ASP A 112 4.74 -13.49 0.62
CA ASP A 112 6.11 -13.11 0.95
C ASP A 112 6.23 -11.62 1.24
N GLY A 113 5.39 -10.79 0.62
CA GLY A 113 5.42 -9.35 0.84
C GLY A 113 4.17 -8.62 0.38
N LEU A 114 4.13 -7.32 0.68
CA LEU A 114 3.04 -6.42 0.30
C LEU A 114 3.53 -5.34 -0.68
N ILE A 115 2.64 -4.87 -1.55
CA ILE A 115 2.85 -3.64 -2.32
C ILE A 115 1.62 -2.73 -2.19
N GLY A 116 1.86 -1.45 -1.90
CA GLY A 116 0.80 -0.46 -1.74
C GLY A 116 1.08 0.84 -2.48
N PHE A 117 0.04 1.47 -3.02
CA PHE A 117 0.12 2.80 -3.63
C PHE A 117 -0.76 3.82 -2.91
N SER A 118 -0.24 5.03 -2.63
CA SER A 118 -1.01 6.15 -2.05
C SER A 118 -1.71 5.72 -0.74
N GLN A 119 -3.04 5.82 -0.64
CA GLN A 119 -3.80 5.29 0.51
C GLN A 119 -3.48 3.81 0.80
N GLY A 120 -3.30 2.97 -0.23
CA GLY A 120 -2.88 1.58 -0.06
C GLY A 120 -1.45 1.45 0.45
N GLY A 121 -0.55 2.38 0.10
CA GLY A 121 0.81 2.45 0.66
C GLY A 121 0.80 2.79 2.15
N SER A 122 -0.04 3.74 2.54
CA SER A 122 -0.30 4.05 3.95
C SER A 122 -0.92 2.85 4.69
N PHE A 123 -1.86 2.13 4.05
CA PHE A 123 -2.44 0.94 4.65
C PHE A 123 -1.38 -0.15 4.88
N VAL A 124 -0.55 -0.42 3.88
CA VAL A 124 0.58 -1.36 4.00
C VAL A 124 1.49 -0.97 5.15
N SER A 125 1.78 0.31 5.36
CA SER A 125 2.61 0.75 6.49
C SER A 125 1.98 0.45 7.85
N ILE A 126 0.65 0.60 7.96
CA ILE A 126 -0.10 0.25 9.17
C ILE A 126 -0.05 -1.27 9.39
N LEU A 127 -0.26 -2.07 8.35
CA LEU A 127 -0.15 -3.54 8.43
C LEU A 127 1.26 -3.98 8.88
N CYS A 128 2.32 -3.30 8.42
CA CYS A 128 3.70 -3.55 8.90
C CYS A 128 3.82 -3.30 10.41
N ALA A 129 3.28 -2.18 10.89
CA ALA A 129 3.29 -1.86 12.32
C ALA A 129 2.46 -2.85 13.13
N MET A 130 1.26 -3.20 12.66
CA MET A 130 0.37 -4.16 13.32
C MET A 130 1.01 -5.56 13.40
N GLN A 131 1.69 -6.01 12.34
CA GLN A 131 2.47 -7.25 12.35
C GLN A 131 3.57 -7.20 13.44
N GLN A 132 4.35 -6.13 13.48
CA GLN A 132 5.41 -5.97 14.49
C GLN A 132 4.86 -5.97 15.92
N LEU A 133 3.71 -5.33 16.13
CA LEU A 133 3.00 -5.29 17.40
C LEU A 133 2.27 -6.59 17.73
N LYS A 134 2.20 -7.56 16.80
CA LYS A 134 1.49 -8.83 16.93
C LYS A 134 0.00 -8.67 17.25
N ILE A 135 -0.64 -7.66 16.66
CA ILE A 135 -2.07 -7.34 16.85
C ILE A 135 -2.92 -7.67 15.60
N ILE A 136 -2.35 -8.38 14.63
CA ILE A 136 -3.03 -8.90 13.46
C ILE A 136 -2.44 -10.29 13.13
N PRO A 137 -3.26 -11.29 12.76
CA PRO A 137 -2.79 -12.66 12.51
C PRO A 137 -2.26 -12.84 11.07
N ILE A 138 -1.38 -11.93 10.62
CA ILE A 138 -0.73 -12.03 9.30
C ILE A 138 0.79 -11.88 9.46
N GLU A 139 1.53 -12.56 8.59
CA GLU A 139 2.99 -12.46 8.52
C GLU A 139 3.48 -12.37 7.08
N PHE A 140 4.39 -11.43 6.84
CA PHE A 140 5.07 -11.21 5.57
C PHE A 140 6.49 -10.67 5.81
N GLN A 141 7.36 -10.82 4.81
CA GLN A 141 8.80 -10.65 4.95
C GLN A 141 9.33 -9.31 4.43
N PHE A 142 8.55 -8.60 3.62
CA PHE A 142 8.90 -7.28 3.08
C PHE A 142 7.69 -6.47 2.63
N ALA A 143 7.88 -5.16 2.43
CA ALA A 143 6.88 -4.31 1.79
C ALA A 143 7.47 -3.33 0.75
N ILE A 144 6.69 -3.01 -0.27
CA ILE A 144 6.97 -1.95 -1.25
C ILE A 144 5.90 -0.86 -1.09
N ILE A 145 6.30 0.33 -0.64
CA ILE A 145 5.39 1.43 -0.32
C ILE A 145 5.62 2.55 -1.32
N ILE A 146 4.63 2.80 -2.18
CA ILE A 146 4.70 3.79 -3.27
C ILE A 146 3.80 4.98 -2.96
N SER A 147 4.37 6.18 -2.86
CA SER A 147 3.68 7.42 -2.46
C SER A 147 2.81 7.26 -1.19
N GLY A 148 3.22 6.39 -0.26
CA GLY A 148 2.58 6.26 1.05
C GLY A 148 2.90 7.44 1.95
N PHE A 149 2.05 7.68 2.94
CA PHE A 149 2.15 8.78 3.92
C PHE A 149 1.63 8.35 5.29
N ILE A 150 2.00 9.06 6.35
CA ILE A 150 1.43 8.85 7.70
C ILE A 150 -0.06 9.20 7.67
N SER A 151 -0.91 8.26 8.09
CA SER A 151 -2.34 8.54 8.23
C SER A 151 -2.59 9.52 9.37
N LEU A 152 -3.37 10.56 9.11
CA LEU A 152 -3.74 11.59 10.09
C LEU A 152 -5.07 11.28 10.80
N CYS A 153 -5.58 10.05 10.68
CA CYS A 153 -6.69 9.58 11.51
C CYS A 153 -6.15 9.31 12.92
N LYS A 154 -6.72 9.94 13.95
CA LYS A 154 -6.29 9.76 15.35
C LYS A 154 -6.23 8.29 15.80
N PRO A 155 -7.18 7.40 15.42
CA PRO A 155 -7.07 5.98 15.75
C PRO A 155 -5.81 5.29 15.20
N HIS A 156 -5.21 5.81 14.12
CA HIS A 156 -4.01 5.24 13.51
C HIS A 156 -2.70 5.71 14.16
N GLU A 157 -2.72 6.75 14.99
CA GLU A 157 -1.52 7.34 15.60
C GLU A 157 -0.66 6.30 16.31
N VAL A 158 -1.29 5.33 16.98
CA VAL A 158 -0.64 4.24 17.71
C VAL A 158 0.32 3.42 16.83
N PHE A 159 0.04 3.28 15.53
CA PHE A 159 0.83 2.51 14.58
C PHE A 159 2.11 3.21 14.12
N TYR A 160 2.26 4.50 14.45
CA TYR A 160 3.40 5.32 14.05
C TYR A 160 4.30 5.72 15.23
N LYS A 161 4.05 5.20 16.45
CA LYS A 161 4.79 5.53 17.67
C LYS A 161 6.17 4.87 17.79
N GLN A 162 6.40 3.78 17.06
CA GLN A 162 7.64 3.01 17.13
C GLN A 162 8.25 2.86 15.73
N LYS A 163 9.58 2.70 15.67
CA LYS A 163 10.25 2.36 14.42
C LYS A 163 9.88 0.94 13.99
N ILE A 164 9.70 0.75 12.69
CA ILE A 164 9.29 -0.53 12.09
C ILE A 164 10.53 -1.23 11.53
N ASN A 165 10.79 -2.45 12.00
CA ASN A 165 11.89 -3.29 11.56
C ASN A 165 11.39 -4.35 10.58
N LEU A 166 11.17 -3.93 9.33
CA LEU A 166 10.81 -4.79 8.22
C LEU A 166 11.55 -4.29 6.97
N PRO A 167 12.14 -5.18 6.14
CA PRO A 167 12.70 -4.77 4.86
C PRO A 167 11.66 -4.06 4.00
N THR A 168 11.93 -2.81 3.64
CA THR A 168 11.00 -1.99 2.86
C THR A 168 11.67 -1.26 1.72
N LEU A 169 10.94 -1.11 0.62
CA LEU A 169 11.29 -0.19 -0.47
C LEU A 169 10.26 0.93 -0.51
N HIS A 170 10.72 2.16 -0.29
CA HIS A 170 9.91 3.37 -0.43
C HIS A 170 10.18 4.03 -1.77
N VAL A 171 9.12 4.28 -2.54
CA VAL A 171 9.20 4.96 -3.84
C VAL A 171 8.26 6.15 -3.83
N TYR A 172 8.77 7.35 -4.10
CA TYR A 172 7.94 8.56 -4.13
C TYR A 172 8.51 9.63 -5.06
N GLY A 173 7.63 10.55 -5.47
CA GLY A 173 7.93 11.59 -6.45
C GLY A 173 8.42 12.89 -5.83
N ASN A 174 9.39 13.55 -6.49
CA ASN A 174 9.88 14.88 -6.14
C ASN A 174 8.85 15.97 -6.51
N SER A 175 8.02 15.72 -7.52
CA SER A 175 6.99 16.66 -8.01
C SER A 175 5.57 16.24 -7.62
N ASP A 176 5.41 15.38 -6.61
CA ASP A 176 4.10 14.87 -6.17
C ASP A 176 3.29 15.96 -5.45
N GLN A 177 2.23 16.44 -6.11
CA GLN A 177 1.32 17.47 -5.58
C GLN A 177 0.15 16.90 -4.77
N VAL A 178 -0.06 15.59 -4.80
CA VAL A 178 -1.11 14.92 -4.02
C VAL A 178 -0.58 14.56 -2.65
N ILE A 179 0.58 13.92 -2.62
CA ILE A 179 1.33 13.59 -1.41
C ILE A 179 2.69 14.27 -1.51
N PRO A 180 2.85 15.45 -0.87
CA PRO A 180 4.13 16.15 -0.88
C PRO A 180 5.28 15.25 -0.44
N THR A 181 6.43 15.37 -1.11
CA THR A 181 7.60 14.50 -0.90
C THR A 181 8.01 14.38 0.57
N TYR A 182 7.93 15.48 1.33
CA TYR A 182 8.27 15.46 2.76
C TYR A 182 7.35 14.54 3.57
N LYS A 183 6.05 14.41 3.23
CA LYS A 183 5.11 13.51 3.92
C LYS A 183 5.42 12.04 3.65
N ALA A 184 5.83 11.72 2.42
CA ALA A 184 6.30 10.38 2.09
C ALA A 184 7.61 10.06 2.80
N LYS A 185 8.50 11.05 2.92
CA LYS A 185 9.75 10.94 3.68
C LYS A 185 9.49 10.73 5.18
N GLU A 186 8.56 11.45 5.79
CA GLU A 186 8.19 11.27 7.21
C GLU A 186 7.78 9.82 7.50
N LEU A 187 6.92 9.23 6.64
CA LEU A 187 6.57 7.81 6.76
C LEU A 187 7.80 6.92 6.61
N CYS A 188 8.61 7.19 5.58
CA CYS A 188 9.82 6.45 5.28
C CYS A 188 10.79 6.44 6.47
N ASP A 189 10.96 7.57 7.15
CA ASP A 189 11.86 7.68 8.30
C ASP A 189 11.45 6.78 9.47
N LEU A 190 10.19 6.30 9.54
CA LEU A 190 9.74 5.34 10.55
C LEU A 190 10.30 3.92 10.36
N PHE A 191 10.84 3.58 9.19
CA PHE A 191 11.36 2.25 8.90
C PHE A 191 12.88 2.16 9.13
N ILE A 192 13.34 1.06 9.73
CA ILE A 192 14.77 0.83 10.04
C ILE A 192 15.48 0.27 8.80
N ASP A 193 15.08 -0.91 8.32
CA ASP A 193 15.61 -1.54 7.10
C ASP A 193 14.83 -1.03 5.89
N LYS A 194 15.23 0.13 5.39
CA LYS A 194 14.59 0.80 4.25
C LYS A 194 15.55 1.10 3.11
N GLU A 195 15.08 0.85 1.90
CA GLU A 195 15.64 1.37 0.65
C GLU A 195 14.71 2.47 0.12
N VAL A 196 15.28 3.51 -0.49
CA VAL A 196 14.53 4.69 -0.93
C VAL A 196 14.85 4.97 -2.39
N VAL A 197 13.80 5.18 -3.20
CA VAL A 197 13.91 5.68 -4.57
C VAL A 197 13.05 6.92 -4.72
N LEU A 198 13.71 8.06 -4.90
CA LEU A 198 13.09 9.31 -5.34
C LEU A 198 13.06 9.34 -6.86
N HIS A 199 11.92 9.65 -7.46
CA HIS A 199 11.82 9.91 -8.91
C HIS A 199 11.35 11.34 -9.19
N GLU A 200 11.68 11.88 -10.36
CA GLU A 200 11.40 13.30 -10.68
C GLU A 200 9.91 13.64 -10.90
N GLY A 201 9.09 12.64 -11.23
CA GLY A 201 7.68 12.88 -11.57
C GLY A 201 6.73 13.06 -10.37
N GLY A 202 5.42 13.18 -10.66
CA GLY A 202 4.34 13.41 -9.69
C GLY A 202 3.70 12.14 -9.09
N HIS A 203 2.39 12.17 -8.82
CA HIS A 203 1.67 11.09 -8.12
C HIS A 203 1.37 9.84 -8.99
N TYR A 204 2.36 8.99 -9.24
CA TYR A 204 2.19 7.75 -10.00
C TYR A 204 3.12 6.62 -9.54
N VAL A 205 2.91 5.42 -10.09
CA VAL A 205 3.80 4.27 -9.87
C VAL A 205 4.81 4.19 -11.02
N PRO A 206 6.12 4.42 -10.79
CA PRO A 206 7.08 4.37 -11.88
C PRO A 206 7.29 2.93 -12.35
N GLY A 207 7.35 2.73 -13.66
CA GLY A 207 7.34 1.39 -14.29
C GLY A 207 8.71 0.81 -14.61
N SER A 208 9.79 1.56 -14.40
CA SER A 208 11.15 1.20 -14.81
C SER A 208 11.72 0.06 -13.95
N LYS A 209 12.23 -1.00 -14.59
CA LYS A 209 12.75 -2.20 -13.89
C LYS A 209 13.83 -1.87 -12.85
N HIS A 210 14.75 -0.94 -13.16
CA HIS A 210 15.87 -0.61 -12.29
C HIS A 210 15.46 -0.10 -10.90
N ILE A 211 14.27 0.52 -10.78
CA ILE A 211 13.76 1.06 -9.50
C ILE A 211 13.56 -0.05 -8.46
N TYR A 212 13.14 -1.22 -8.88
CA TYR A 212 12.76 -2.32 -7.98
C TYR A 212 13.74 -3.49 -8.01
N ASN A 213 14.62 -3.53 -9.01
CA ASN A 213 15.43 -4.71 -9.32
C ASN A 213 16.33 -5.15 -8.17
N ASN A 214 17.00 -4.21 -7.51
CA ASN A 214 17.92 -4.54 -6.43
C ASN A 214 17.17 -5.09 -5.21
N PHE A 215 16.12 -4.40 -4.79
CA PHE A 215 15.27 -4.82 -3.68
C PHE A 215 14.62 -6.19 -3.93
N ILE A 216 14.02 -6.41 -5.11
CA ILE A 216 13.38 -7.69 -5.45
C ILE A 216 14.42 -8.83 -5.44
N LYS A 217 15.61 -8.63 -6.02
CA LYS A 217 16.67 -9.63 -5.98
C LYS A 217 17.10 -9.95 -4.54
N LYS A 218 17.28 -8.93 -3.69
CA LYS A 218 17.58 -9.09 -2.26
C LYS A 218 16.52 -9.96 -1.56
N MET A 219 15.25 -9.72 -1.84
CA MET A 219 14.15 -10.49 -1.23
C MET A 219 14.07 -11.93 -1.75
N ILE A 220 14.36 -12.18 -3.04
CA ILE A 220 14.46 -13.55 -3.59
C ILE A 220 15.60 -14.30 -2.90
N THR A 221 16.78 -13.69 -2.77
CA THR A 221 17.91 -14.31 -2.06
C THR A 221 17.56 -14.61 -0.61
N LYS A 222 16.86 -13.70 0.09
CA LYS A 222 16.39 -13.94 1.47
C LYS A 222 15.45 -15.14 1.56
N LYS A 223 14.49 -15.26 0.63
CA LYS A 223 13.57 -16.42 0.54
C LYS A 223 14.33 -17.73 0.29
N LEU A 224 15.24 -17.74 -0.69
CA LEU A 224 16.06 -18.91 -1.02
C LEU A 224 16.87 -19.40 0.19
N ASN A 225 17.51 -18.47 0.90
CA ASN A 225 18.27 -18.81 2.10
C ASN A 225 17.34 -19.44 3.16
N SER A 226 16.16 -18.85 3.41
CA SER A 226 15.22 -19.41 4.39
C SER A 226 14.76 -20.83 4.06
N LEU A 227 14.60 -21.18 2.78
CA LEU A 227 14.21 -22.53 2.36
C LEU A 227 15.34 -23.55 2.56
N GLN A 228 16.58 -23.17 2.24
CA GLN A 228 17.75 -24.04 2.43
C GLN A 228 18.00 -24.38 3.90
N TRP A 229 17.71 -23.46 4.82
CA TRP A 229 17.79 -23.73 6.26
C TRP A 229 16.79 -24.81 6.73
N TYR A 230 15.61 -24.90 6.11
CA TYR A 230 14.61 -25.91 6.46
C TYR A 230 14.91 -27.30 5.88
N GLU A 231 15.71 -27.42 4.82
CA GLU A 231 16.09 -28.71 4.23
C GLU A 231 17.23 -29.42 4.99
N ILE A 232 17.89 -28.73 5.92
CA ILE A 232 19.04 -29.26 6.70
C ILE A 232 18.61 -29.75 8.11
N LEU A 233 17.34 -29.55 8.49
CA LEU A 233 16.74 -29.99 9.75
C LEU A 233 15.78 -31.15 9.52
#